data_AF-A0A0Q8PGQ0-F1
#
_entry.id   AF-A0A0Q8PGQ0-F1
#
_cell.length_a   1.000
_cell.length_b   1.000
_cell.length_c   1.000
_cell.angle_alpha   90.00
_cell.angle_beta   90.00
_cell.angle_gamma   90.00
#
_symmetry.space_group_name_H-M   'P 1'
#
loop_
_entity.id
_entity.type
_entity.pdbx_description
1 polymer ?
#
loop_
_entity_poly.entity_id
_entity_poly.type
_entity_poly.pdbx_seq_one_letter_code
_entity_poly.pdbx_strand_id
1 'polypeptide(L)'
;MNHAAHRPVHGDERFTGLEVKSSGLVQAWPTPKKPTPPSWPIARTVPYDVIPYNAADAAFQADVYVFALHVEPDPERYDALDTTQWIFHVLTGAQVAELPRGAKGHALATLRRVQEAAQPVTYQDLRATIESAARG
;
A
#
# COMPACT_ATOMS: atom_id res chain seq x y z
N MET A 1 -22.25 15.15 -6.49
CA MET A 1 -22.75 13.76 -6.63
C MET A 1 -21.60 12.85 -6.24
N ASN A 2 -21.77 12.07 -5.17
CA ASN A 2 -20.76 11.12 -4.68
C ASN A 2 -20.77 9.89 -5.60
N HIS A 3 -19.77 9.77 -6.47
CA HIS A 3 -19.46 8.50 -7.13
C HIS A 3 -18.62 7.67 -6.15
N ALA A 4 -19.31 6.91 -5.30
CA ALA A 4 -18.68 5.81 -4.59
C ALA A 4 -18.31 4.73 -5.62
N ALA A 5 -17.07 4.24 -5.57
CA ALA A 5 -16.61 3.15 -6.42
C ALA A 5 -17.58 1.97 -6.31
N HIS A 6 -18.10 1.49 -7.44
CA HIS A 6 -18.90 0.27 -7.49
C HIS A 6 -18.00 -0.88 -7.06
N ARG A 7 -18.28 -1.47 -5.90
CA ARG A 7 -17.59 -2.66 -5.41
C ARG A 7 -18.58 -3.84 -5.46
N PRO A 8 -18.15 -5.01 -5.92
CA PRO A 8 -18.99 -6.20 -5.92
C PRO A 8 -19.40 -6.53 -4.49
N VAL A 9 -20.70 -6.48 -4.23
CA VAL A 9 -21.32 -6.89 -2.97
C VAL A 9 -21.59 -8.40 -3.09
N HIS A 10 -20.68 -9.22 -2.58
CA HIS A 10 -20.90 -10.67 -2.44
C HIS A 10 -21.66 -10.94 -1.13
N GLY A 11 -23.00 -10.91 -1.19
CA GLY A 11 -23.85 -11.05 0.00
C GLY A 11 -23.85 -9.82 0.91
N ASP A 12 -24.62 -9.87 2.00
CA ASP A 12 -24.82 -8.75 2.95
C ASP A 12 -23.57 -8.38 3.79
N GLU A 13 -22.40 -8.95 3.45
CA GLU A 13 -21.12 -8.70 4.10
C GLU A 13 -20.26 -7.74 3.27
N ARG A 14 -19.84 -6.62 3.87
CA ARG A 14 -18.82 -5.75 3.30
C ARG A 14 -17.43 -6.26 3.66
N PHE A 15 -16.71 -6.79 2.68
CA PHE A 15 -15.31 -7.14 2.84
C PHE A 15 -14.43 -5.88 2.83
N THR A 16 -13.44 -5.83 3.73
CA THR A 16 -12.39 -4.81 3.71
C THR A 16 -11.40 -5.12 2.58
N GLY A 17 -11.31 -4.24 1.60
CA GLY A 17 -10.32 -4.33 0.53
C GLY A 17 -8.94 -3.94 1.04
N LEU A 18 -7.95 -4.81 0.86
CA LEU A 18 -6.55 -4.57 1.26
C LEU A 18 -5.64 -4.57 0.02
N GLU A 19 -4.80 -3.54 -0.13
CA GLU A 19 -3.70 -3.55 -1.10
C GLU A 19 -2.36 -3.57 -0.35
N VAL A 20 -1.55 -4.59 -0.60
CA VAL A 20 -0.23 -4.74 0.02
C VAL A 20 0.85 -4.48 -1.01
N LYS A 21 1.81 -3.64 -0.65
CA LYS A 21 3.05 -3.41 -1.40
C LYS A 21 4.23 -3.82 -0.54
N SER A 22 5.14 -4.61 -1.08
CA SER A 22 6.34 -5.05 -0.37
C SER A 22 7.62 -4.62 -1.10
N SER A 23 8.65 -4.28 -0.35
CA SER A 23 10.00 -4.03 -0.86
C SER A 23 11.04 -4.36 0.22
N GLY A 24 12.29 -4.56 -0.18
CA GLY A 24 13.41 -4.74 0.75
C GLY A 24 14.49 -3.68 0.54
N LEU A 25 15.32 -3.44 1.56
CA LEU A 25 16.50 -2.58 1.46
C LEU A 25 17.65 -3.21 0.65
N VAL A 26 17.65 -4.54 0.57
CA VAL A 26 18.61 -5.33 -0.22
C VAL A 26 17.93 -5.97 -1.43
N GLN A 27 18.74 -6.29 -2.44
CA GLN A 27 18.31 -7.01 -3.63
C GLN A 27 19.28 -8.16 -3.90
N ALA A 28 18.77 -9.27 -4.43
CA ALA A 28 19.57 -10.47 -4.72
C ALA A 28 20.51 -10.32 -5.93
N TRP A 29 20.34 -9.26 -6.73
CA TRP A 29 21.15 -8.97 -7.91
C TRP A 29 22.06 -7.75 -7.68
N PRO A 30 23.15 -7.60 -8.45
CA PRO A 30 24.05 -6.47 -8.33
C PRO A 30 23.32 -5.13 -8.43
N THR A 31 23.44 -4.31 -7.38
CA THR A 31 22.83 -2.98 -7.32
C THR A 31 23.87 -1.87 -7.54
N PRO A 32 23.44 -0.68 -8.00
CA PRO A 32 24.27 0.51 -7.94
C PRO A 32 24.80 0.76 -6.52
N LYS A 33 25.96 1.40 -6.39
CA LYS A 33 26.59 1.71 -5.09
C LYS A 33 25.70 2.49 -4.11
N LYS A 34 24.65 3.15 -4.61
CA LYS A 34 23.63 3.84 -3.81
C LYS A 34 22.24 3.38 -4.28
N PRO A 35 21.62 2.41 -3.58
CA PRO A 35 20.26 2.01 -3.84
C PRO A 35 19.30 3.18 -3.63
N THR A 36 18.31 3.32 -4.50
CA THR A 36 17.22 4.28 -4.28
C THR A 36 16.27 3.72 -3.22
N PRO A 37 15.80 4.54 -2.26
CA PRO A 37 14.78 4.11 -1.32
C PRO A 37 13.50 3.63 -2.03
N PRO A 38 12.75 2.69 -1.45
CA PRO A 38 11.50 2.21 -2.03
C PRO A 38 10.49 3.33 -2.30
N SER A 39 9.78 3.18 -3.42
CA SER A 39 8.69 4.05 -3.82
C SER A 39 7.63 3.24 -4.54
N TRP A 40 6.37 3.40 -4.11
CA TRP A 40 5.24 2.65 -4.62
C TRP A 40 4.27 3.60 -5.34
N PRO A 41 4.16 3.52 -6.67
CA PRO A 41 3.07 4.19 -7.37
C PRO A 41 1.77 3.43 -7.13
N ILE A 42 0.74 4.12 -6.62
CA ILE A 42 -0.60 3.57 -6.48
C ILE A 42 -1.48 4.18 -7.57
N ALA A 43 -1.99 3.34 -8.46
CA ALA A 43 -2.83 3.78 -9.57
C ALA A 43 -4.28 3.94 -9.10
N ARG A 44 -4.97 4.91 -9.70
CA ARG A 44 -6.44 4.92 -9.70
C ARG A 44 -6.89 4.05 -10.86
N THR A 45 -7.73 3.07 -10.60
CA THR A 45 -8.27 2.15 -11.62
C THR A 45 -9.78 2.20 -11.62
N VAL A 46 -10.39 1.85 -12.75
CA VAL A 46 -11.84 1.63 -12.85
C VAL A 46 -12.09 0.16 -12.48
N PRO A 47 -13.10 -0.16 -11.65
CA PRO A 47 -13.50 -1.54 -11.39
C PRO A 47 -13.79 -2.29 -12.68
N TYR A 48 -13.43 -3.57 -12.73
CA TYR A 48 -13.51 -4.38 -13.96
C TYR A 48 -14.95 -4.60 -14.47
N ASP A 49 -15.92 -4.57 -13.56
CA ASP A 49 -17.35 -4.77 -13.82
C ASP A 49 -18.10 -3.50 -14.25
N VAL A 50 -17.44 -2.34 -14.27
CA VAL A 50 -18.04 -1.08 -14.74
C VAL A 50 -17.92 -1.00 -16.26
N ILE A 51 -19.05 -1.19 -16.94
CA ILE A 51 -19.19 -1.04 -18.39
C ILE A 51 -20.29 0.00 -18.68
N PRO A 52 -20.04 1.03 -19.51
CA PRO A 52 -18.80 1.29 -20.25
C PRO A 52 -17.67 1.80 -19.34
N TYR A 53 -16.42 1.55 -19.75
CA TYR A 53 -15.25 2.08 -19.06
C TYR A 53 -15.23 3.61 -19.16
N ASN A 54 -15.15 4.29 -18.01
CA ASN A 54 -15.00 5.73 -17.94
C ASN A 54 -13.87 6.10 -16.97
N ALA A 55 -12.85 6.80 -17.48
CA ALA A 55 -11.69 7.20 -16.68
C ALA A 55 -12.05 8.16 -15.52
N ALA A 56 -13.19 8.85 -15.59
CA ALA A 56 -13.68 9.69 -14.50
C ALA A 56 -14.03 8.86 -13.23
N ASP A 57 -14.37 7.58 -13.40
CA ASP A 57 -14.74 6.67 -12.31
C ASP A 57 -13.52 5.99 -11.67
N ALA A 58 -12.30 6.31 -12.12
CA ALA A 58 -11.09 5.71 -11.57
C ALA A 58 -10.90 6.12 -10.10
N ALA A 59 -10.64 5.16 -9.21
CA ALA A 59 -10.44 5.40 -7.79
C ALA A 59 -9.33 4.51 -7.22
N PHE A 60 -8.88 4.84 -6.01
CA PHE A 60 -8.11 3.91 -5.18
C PHE A 60 -9.06 2.82 -4.71
N GLN A 61 -8.72 1.56 -5.00
CA GLN A 61 -9.66 0.45 -4.88
C GLN A 61 -9.70 -0.18 -3.50
N ALA A 62 -8.63 -0.05 -2.71
CA ALA A 62 -8.54 -0.62 -1.37
C ALA A 62 -9.02 0.37 -0.28
N ASP A 63 -9.56 -0.19 0.80
CA ASP A 63 -9.87 0.56 2.03
C ASP A 63 -8.61 0.84 2.82
N VAL A 64 -7.70 -0.15 2.84
CA VAL A 64 -6.45 -0.09 3.60
C VAL A 64 -5.29 -0.49 2.70
N TYR A 65 -4.23 0.29 2.80
CA TYR A 65 -2.96 0.11 2.09
C TYR A 65 -1.87 -0.25 3.10
N VAL A 66 -1.17 -1.35 2.85
CA VAL A 66 -0.04 -1.79 3.70
C VAL A 66 1.24 -1.72 2.90
N PHE A 67 2.18 -0.92 3.38
CA PHE A 67 3.54 -0.83 2.84
C PHE A 67 4.48 -1.62 3.74
N ALA A 68 4.88 -2.80 3.27
CA ALA A 68 5.80 -3.69 3.96
C ALA A 68 7.23 -3.44 3.49
N LEU A 69 8.12 -3.16 4.43
CA LEU A 69 9.54 -2.95 4.20
C LEU A 69 10.33 -4.03 4.93
N HIS A 70 11.10 -4.83 4.19
CA HIS A 70 12.12 -5.70 4.76
C HIS A 70 13.40 -4.88 5.00
N VAL A 71 13.87 -4.87 6.25
CA VAL A 71 14.87 -3.90 6.72
C VAL A 71 16.27 -4.46 6.97
N GLU A 72 16.51 -5.76 6.81
CA GLU A 72 17.86 -6.32 7.00
C GLU A 72 18.77 -5.88 5.84
N PRO A 73 19.84 -5.11 6.11
CA PRO A 73 20.75 -4.64 5.06
C PRO A 73 21.82 -5.66 4.67
N ASP A 74 22.00 -6.74 5.44
CA ASP A 74 22.98 -7.79 5.16
C ASP A 74 22.34 -8.94 4.36
N PRO A 75 22.74 -9.18 3.09
CA PRO A 75 22.22 -10.29 2.30
C PRO A 75 22.43 -11.67 2.91
N GLU A 76 23.45 -11.87 3.74
CA GLU A 76 23.74 -13.15 4.40
C GLU A 76 22.79 -13.42 5.58
N ARG A 77 22.18 -12.36 6.14
CA ARG A 77 21.22 -12.44 7.25
C ARG A 77 19.77 -12.24 6.81
N TYR A 78 19.57 -11.87 5.54
CA TYR A 78 18.26 -11.69 4.94
C TYR A 78 17.45 -12.98 5.02
N ASP A 79 16.34 -12.91 5.74
CA ASP A 79 15.33 -13.96 5.75
C ASP A 79 13.96 -13.32 5.53
N ALA A 80 13.33 -13.63 4.38
CA ALA A 80 12.01 -13.11 4.04
C ALA A 80 10.91 -13.69 4.95
N LEU A 81 11.15 -14.84 5.59
CA LEU A 81 10.20 -15.50 6.49
C LEU A 81 10.36 -15.04 7.95
N ASP A 82 11.49 -14.42 8.29
CA ASP A 82 11.69 -13.80 9.60
C ASP A 82 10.87 -12.51 9.70
N THR A 83 9.68 -12.62 10.30
CA THR A 83 8.77 -11.48 10.49
C THR A 83 9.34 -10.33 11.31
N THR A 84 10.42 -10.55 12.07
CA THR A 84 11.09 -9.48 12.83
C THR A 84 11.94 -8.56 11.93
N GLN A 85 12.27 -9.01 10.72
CA GLN A 85 12.96 -8.23 9.70
C GLN A 85 12.00 -7.36 8.87
N TRP A 86 10.71 -7.37 9.18
CA TRP A 86 9.70 -6.59 8.48
C TRP A 86 9.15 -5.45 9.33
N ILE A 87 9.04 -4.28 8.72
CA ILE A 87 8.32 -3.12 9.26
C ILE A 87 7.18 -2.79 8.32
N PHE A 88 6.02 -2.47 8.88
CA PHE A 88 4.82 -2.15 8.13
C PHE A 88 4.38 -0.72 8.37
N HIS A 89 3.79 -0.10 7.36
CA HIS A 89 3.09 1.17 7.49
C HIS A 89 1.69 1.00 6.90
N VAL A 90 0.67 1.39 7.67
CA VAL A 90 -0.73 1.19 7.32
C VAL A 90 -1.38 2.54 7.08
N LEU A 91 -1.93 2.74 5.89
CA LEU A 91 -2.66 3.95 5.50
C LEU A 91 -4.08 3.56 5.08
N THR A 92 -5.05 4.42 5.38
CA THR A 92 -6.40 4.36 4.79
C THR A 92 -6.38 4.80 3.33
N GLY A 93 -7.41 4.43 2.56
CA GLY A 93 -7.61 4.93 1.20
C GLY A 93 -7.68 6.46 1.14
N ALA A 94 -8.24 7.10 2.18
CA ALA A 94 -8.24 8.56 2.31
C ALA A 94 -6.82 9.13 2.50
N GLN A 95 -6.00 8.54 3.37
CA GLN A 95 -4.60 8.96 3.53
C GLN A 95 -3.78 8.78 2.25
N VAL A 96 -4.02 7.70 1.48
CA VAL A 96 -3.40 7.51 0.16
C VAL A 96 -3.89 8.56 -0.84
N ALA A 97 -5.16 8.98 -0.76
CA ALA A 97 -5.69 10.05 -1.58
C ALA A 97 -5.02 11.40 -1.30
N GLU A 98 -4.53 11.66 -0.09
CA GLU A 98 -3.80 12.89 0.24
C GLU A 98 -2.31 12.86 -0.15
N LEU A 99 -1.77 11.70 -0.55
CA LEU A 99 -0.38 11.63 -1.01
C LEU A 99 -0.17 12.42 -2.31
N PRO A 100 0.98 13.10 -2.47
CA PRO A 100 1.34 13.79 -3.71
C PRO A 100 1.21 12.90 -4.94
N ARG A 101 0.80 13.49 -6.05
CA ARG A 101 0.62 12.78 -7.31
C ARG A 101 1.91 12.75 -8.13
N GLY A 102 2.23 11.58 -8.66
CA GLY A 102 3.28 11.39 -9.65
C GLY A 102 2.73 11.43 -11.08
N ALA A 103 3.46 10.77 -11.99
CA ALA A 103 3.02 10.60 -13.37
C ALA A 103 1.64 9.91 -13.44
N LYS A 104 0.83 10.28 -14.43
CA LYS A 104 -0.51 9.71 -14.69
C LYS A 104 -1.48 9.82 -13.50
N GLY A 105 -1.22 10.74 -12.56
CA GLY A 105 -2.10 10.97 -11.41
C GLY A 105 -2.05 9.88 -10.34
N HIS A 106 -1.03 9.02 -10.36
CA HIS A 106 -0.84 7.99 -9.34
C HIS A 106 -0.44 8.63 -8.01
N ALA A 107 -0.92 8.10 -6.88
CA ALA A 107 -0.35 8.49 -5.58
C ALA A 107 1.10 8.01 -5.51
N LEU A 108 2.00 8.90 -5.09
CA LEU A 108 3.43 8.62 -4.97
C LEU A 108 3.78 8.33 -3.51
N ALA A 109 3.66 7.07 -3.12
CA ALA A 109 4.04 6.58 -1.80
C ALA A 109 5.55 6.29 -1.77
N THR A 110 6.39 7.31 -1.63
CA THR A 110 7.81 7.11 -1.29
C THR A 110 7.95 6.67 0.16
N LEU A 111 8.95 5.87 0.51
CA LEU A 111 9.22 5.45 1.90
C LEU A 111 9.12 6.61 2.91
N ARG A 112 9.78 7.75 2.62
CA ARG A 112 9.72 8.94 3.47
C ARG A 112 8.28 9.42 3.74
N ARG A 113 7.45 9.52 2.70
CA ARG A 113 6.06 10.00 2.82
C ARG A 113 5.18 9.04 3.60
N VAL A 114 5.40 7.74 3.39
CA VAL A 114 4.71 6.69 4.13
C VAL A 114 5.06 6.78 5.62
N GLN A 115 6.34 6.97 5.95
CA GLN A 115 6.80 7.16 7.33
C GLN A 115 6.31 8.47 7.98
N GLU A 116 6.13 9.54 7.20
CA GLU A 116 5.51 10.79 7.66
C GLU A 116 4.02 10.63 7.95
N ALA A 117 3.32 9.78 7.17
CA ALA A 117 1.88 9.57 7.29
C ALA A 117 1.47 8.50 8.32
N ALA A 118 2.35 7.54 8.62
CA ALA A 118 2.06 6.43 9.52
C ALA A 118 3.31 5.94 10.26
N GLN A 119 3.14 5.69 11.56
CA GLN A 119 4.19 5.08 12.38
C GLN A 119 4.53 3.67 11.90
N PRO A 120 5.78 3.21 12.10
CA PRO A 120 6.16 1.83 11.83
C PRO A 120 5.41 0.88 12.76
N VAL A 121 4.96 -0.25 12.21
CA VAL A 121 4.18 -1.27 12.89
C VAL A 121 4.91 -2.61 12.74
N THR A 122 4.92 -3.39 13.82
CA THR A 122 5.50 -4.74 13.82
C THR A 122 4.52 -5.74 13.19
N TYR A 123 5.00 -6.95 12.84
CA TYR A 123 4.09 -8.00 12.40
C TYR A 123 3.02 -8.36 13.45
N GLN A 124 3.38 -8.32 14.75
CA GLN A 124 2.46 -8.65 15.84
C GLN A 124 1.29 -7.66 15.93
N ASP A 125 1.55 -6.38 15.71
CA ASP A 125 0.55 -5.31 15.81
C ASP A 125 -0.18 -5.02 14.48
N LEU A 126 0.26 -5.65 13.39
CA LEU A 126 -0.21 -5.35 12.05
C LEU A 126 -1.72 -5.58 11.90
N ARG A 127 -2.23 -6.72 12.40
CA ARG A 127 -3.66 -7.05 12.32
C ARG A 127 -4.52 -5.98 12.98
N ALA A 128 -4.23 -5.66 14.23
CA ALA A 128 -5.00 -4.69 15.00
C ALA A 128 -4.97 -3.31 14.35
N THR A 129 -3.82 -2.95 13.77
CA THR A 129 -3.66 -1.69 13.02
C THR A 129 -4.51 -1.67 11.75
N ILE A 130 -4.50 -2.74 10.95
CA ILE A 130 -5.34 -2.86 9.74
C ILE A 130 -6.83 -2.77 10.11
N GLU A 131 -7.26 -3.49 11.13
CA GLU A 131 -8.64 -3.47 11.60
C GLU A 131 -9.04 -2.09 12.12
N SER A 132 -8.13 -1.37 12.78
CA SER A 132 -8.38 0.01 13.21
C SER A 132 -8.49 0.97 12.03
N ALA A 133 -7.62 0.84 11.03
CA ALA A 133 -7.65 1.67 9.83
C ALA A 133 -8.92 1.40 8.99
N ALA A 134 -9.41 0.16 8.97
CA ALA A 134 -10.62 -0.22 8.24
C ALA A 134 -11.93 0.33 8.85
N ARG A 135 -11.90 0.78 10.12
CA ARG A 135 -13.07 1.35 10.81
C ARG A 135 -13.17 2.87 10.71
N GLY A 136 -12.09 3.56 10.38
CA GLY A 136 -12.01 5.03 10.28
C GLY A 136 -12.37 5.53 8.89
#